data_AF-A0A526YIF2-F1
#
_entry.id   AF-A0A526YIF2-F1
#
_cell.length_a   1.000
_cell.length_b   1.000
_cell.length_c   1.000
_cell.angle_alpha   90.00
_cell.angle_beta   90.00
_cell.angle_gamma   90.00
#
_symmetry.space_group_name_H-M   'P 1'
#
loop_
_entity.id
_entity.type
_entity.pdbx_description
1 polymer ?
#
loop_
_entity_poly.entity_id
_entity_poly.type
_entity_poly.pdbx_seq_one_letter_code
_entity_poly.pdbx_strand_id
1 'polypeptide(L)'
;VLNLLADLQDEFELTYVFISHDLSVVRYIADDVMVMYYGEAVEYGSRDEVFADPKHSYTKTLFAATPRADVASIKARLAKKKAA
;
A
#
# COMPACT_ATOMS: atom_id res chain seq x y z
N VAL A 1 -10.49 9.11 7.95
CA VAL A 1 -10.08 10.35 7.24
C VAL A 1 -9.79 10.10 5.76
N LEU A 2 -9.21 8.95 5.37
CA LEU A 2 -8.91 8.65 3.96
C LEU A 2 -10.14 8.72 3.04
N ASN A 3 -11.29 8.21 3.49
CA ASN A 3 -12.54 8.30 2.70
C ASN A 3 -12.93 9.75 2.44
N LEU A 4 -12.84 10.62 3.45
CA LEU A 4 -13.12 12.05 3.26
C LEU A 4 -12.15 12.68 2.26
N LEU A 5 -10.87 12.31 2.28
CA LEU A 5 -9.93 12.81 1.29
C LEU A 5 -10.29 12.33 -0.12
N ALA A 6 -10.65 11.06 -0.29
CA ALA A 6 -11.11 10.55 -1.58
C ALA A 6 -12.38 11.27 -2.07
N ASP A 7 -13.36 11.46 -1.19
CA ASP A 7 -14.59 12.18 -1.51
C ASP A 7 -14.31 13.63 -1.97
N LEU A 8 -13.38 14.32 -1.29
CA LEU A 8 -12.95 15.67 -1.66
C LEU A 8 -12.14 15.70 -2.96
N GLN A 9 -11.36 14.67 -3.24
CA GLN A 9 -10.62 14.54 -4.49
C GLN A 9 -11.59 14.52 -5.68
N ASP A 10 -12.64 13.71 -5.57
CA ASP A 10 -13.67 13.55 -6.59
C ASP A 10 -14.56 14.79 -6.71
N GLU A 11 -14.95 15.40 -5.59
CA GLU A 11 -15.84 16.58 -5.59
C GLU A 11 -15.16 17.83 -6.17
N PHE A 12 -13.86 18.00 -5.91
CA PHE A 12 -13.11 19.21 -6.28
C PHE A 12 -12.06 18.99 -7.37
N GLU A 13 -12.02 17.81 -8.00
CA GLU A 13 -11.06 17.41 -9.04
C GLU A 13 -9.59 17.66 -8.64
N LEU A 14 -9.26 17.31 -7.40
CA LEU A 14 -7.94 17.61 -6.84
C LEU A 14 -6.90 16.58 -7.27
N THR A 15 -5.67 17.05 -7.49
CA THR A 15 -4.50 16.17 -7.62
C THR A 15 -3.83 16.03 -6.26
N TYR A 16 -3.67 14.78 -5.79
CA TYR A 16 -2.99 14.48 -4.54
C TYR A 16 -1.65 13.79 -4.74
N VAL A 17 -0.68 14.21 -3.94
CA VAL A 17 0.58 13.49 -3.75
C VAL A 17 0.61 13.03 -2.31
N PHE A 18 0.51 11.71 -2.11
CA PHE A 18 0.50 11.11 -0.78
C PHE A 18 1.83 10.43 -0.48
N ILE A 19 2.46 10.76 0.65
CA ILE A 19 3.73 10.15 1.08
C ILE A 19 3.46 9.35 2.35
N SER A 20 3.69 8.04 2.30
CA SER A 20 3.45 7.13 3.42
C SER A 20 4.44 5.99 3.44
N HIS A 21 4.68 5.45 4.64
CA HIS A 21 5.37 4.18 4.85
C HIS A 21 4.41 2.98 4.98
N ASP A 22 3.10 3.25 5.11
CA ASP A 22 2.07 2.21 5.20
C ASP A 22 1.50 1.90 3.82
N LEU A 23 1.86 0.73 3.29
CA LEU A 23 1.39 0.23 2.01
C LEU A 23 -0.13 0.00 1.97
N SER A 24 -0.79 -0.21 3.11
CA SER A 24 -2.26 -0.36 3.17
C SER A 24 -2.95 0.94 2.81
N VAL A 25 -2.41 2.07 3.27
CA VAL A 25 -2.92 3.41 2.96
C VAL A 25 -2.66 3.74 1.49
N VAL A 26 -1.43 3.49 1.01
CA VAL A 26 -1.08 3.71 -0.41
C VAL A 26 -1.99 2.88 -1.33
N ARG A 27 -2.25 1.61 -1.00
CA ARG A 27 -3.15 0.75 -1.78
C ARG A 27 -4.59 1.28 -1.85
N TYR A 28 -5.01 2.03 -0.85
CA TYR A 28 -6.39 2.53 -0.75
C TYR A 28 -6.60 3.83 -1.51
N ILE A 29 -5.63 4.76 -1.47
CA ILE A 29 -5.82 6.14 -1.96
C ILE A 29 -5.07 6.48 -3.24
N ALA A 30 -4.03 5.73 -3.60
CA ALA A 30 -3.15 6.11 -4.72
C ALA A 30 -3.51 5.35 -6.00
N ASP A 31 -3.57 6.06 -7.12
CA ASP A 31 -3.69 5.48 -8.47
C ASP A 31 -2.34 4.97 -8.98
N ASP A 32 -1.30 5.80 -8.84
CA ASP A 32 0.08 5.51 -9.19
C ASP A 32 0.97 5.48 -7.95
N VAL A 33 2.03 4.66 -8.01
CA VAL A 33 2.93 4.44 -6.88
C VAL A 33 4.37 4.61 -7.31
N MET A 34 5.09 5.47 -6.59
CA MET A 34 6.54 5.59 -6.66
C MET A 34 7.16 5.07 -5.37
N VAL A 35 8.10 4.14 -5.48
CA VAL A 35 8.90 3.65 -4.36
C VAL A 35 10.25 4.35 -4.38
N MET A 36 10.62 4.95 -3.25
CA MET A 36 11.92 5.58 -3.06
C MET A 36 12.78 4.78 -2.09
N TYR A 37 14.08 4.71 -2.38
CA TYR A 37 15.09 4.13 -1.50
C TYR A 37 16.36 4.97 -1.55
N TYR A 38 16.86 5.38 -0.37
CA TYR A 38 18.02 6.28 -0.24
C TYR A 38 17.98 7.54 -1.13
N GLY A 39 16.78 8.12 -1.30
CA GLY A 39 16.59 9.35 -2.08
C GLY A 39 16.46 9.12 -3.59
N GLU A 40 16.54 7.88 -4.06
CA GLU A 40 16.34 7.53 -5.47
C GLU A 40 14.97 6.90 -5.69
N ALA A 41 14.32 7.24 -6.81
CA ALA A 41 13.12 6.54 -7.26
C ALA A 41 13.53 5.20 -7.86
N VAL A 42 13.24 4.11 -7.15
CA VAL A 42 13.68 2.76 -7.53
C VAL A 42 12.61 1.97 -8.29
N GLU A 43 11.35 2.39 -8.20
CA GLU A 43 10.24 1.76 -8.90
C GLU A 43 9.08 2.76 -9.06
N TYR A 44 8.42 2.73 -10.22
CA TYR A 44 7.24 3.54 -10.51
C TYR A 44 6.30 2.77 -11.44
N GLY A 45 5.00 2.87 -11.19
CA GLY A 45 3.97 2.27 -12.04
C GLY A 45 2.59 2.43 -11.42
N SER A 46 1.58 1.86 -12.07
CA SER A 46 0.24 1.83 -11.48
C SER A 46 0.26 1.06 -10.17
N ARG A 47 -0.62 1.44 -9.24
CA ARG A 47 -0.78 0.74 -7.97
C ARG A 47 -0.94 -0.77 -8.16
N ASP A 48 -1.76 -1.20 -9.12
CA ASP A 48 -2.00 -2.63 -9.32
C ASP A 48 -0.76 -3.38 -9.84
N GLU A 49 0.02 -2.79 -10.75
CA GLU A 49 1.27 -3.39 -11.24
C GLU A 49 2.32 -3.51 -10.13
N VAL A 50 2.57 -2.43 -9.40
CA VAL A 50 3.61 -2.38 -8.35
C VAL A 50 3.27 -3.34 -7.20
N PHE A 51 1.99 -3.49 -6.87
CA PHE A 51 1.56 -4.39 -5.79
C PHE A 51 1.40 -5.85 -6.22
N ALA A 52 1.11 -6.13 -7.49
CA ALA A 52 0.93 -7.50 -7.98
C ALA A 52 2.26 -8.15 -8.37
N ASP A 53 3.15 -7.41 -9.03
CA ASP A 53 4.44 -7.90 -9.51
C ASP A 53 5.54 -6.84 -9.33
N PRO A 54 5.92 -6.56 -8.07
CA PRO A 54 7.00 -5.62 -7.78
C PRO A 54 8.30 -6.09 -8.41
N LYS A 55 8.98 -5.21 -9.13
CA LYS A 55 10.21 -5.53 -9.88
C LYS A 55 11.46 -5.35 -9.03
N HIS A 56 11.55 -4.28 -8.25
CA HIS A 56 12.75 -3.95 -7.50
C HIS A 56 12.88 -4.80 -6.23
N SER A 57 14.11 -5.22 -5.89
CA SER A 57 14.39 -6.11 -4.76
C SER A 57 13.98 -5.51 -3.41
N TYR A 58 14.20 -4.21 -3.24
CA TYR A 58 13.76 -3.48 -2.06
C TYR A 58 12.23 -3.47 -1.93
N THR A 59 11.53 -3.17 -3.03
CA THR A 59 10.07 -3.17 -3.08
C THR A 59 9.49 -4.54 -2.71
N LYS A 60 10.06 -5.63 -3.26
CA LYS A 60 9.70 -7.01 -2.88
C LYS A 60 9.84 -7.25 -1.38
N THR A 61 10.95 -6.80 -0.79
CA THR A 61 11.21 -6.94 0.65
C THR A 61 10.20 -6.16 1.49
N LEU A 62 9.88 -4.93 1.08
CA LEU A 62 8.87 -4.08 1.73
C LEU A 62 7.49 -4.75 1.73
N PHE A 63 7.08 -5.30 0.59
CA PHE A 63 5.80 -6.02 0.48
C PHE A 63 5.78 -7.31 1.30
N ALA A 64 6.88 -8.06 1.34
CA ALA A 64 6.98 -9.29 2.13
C ALA A 64 6.91 -9.05 3.65
N ALA A 65 7.43 -7.91 4.12
CA ALA A 65 7.38 -7.52 5.53
C ALA A 65 6.00 -7.01 5.97
N THR A 66 5.16 -6.57 5.02
CA THR A 66 3.86 -5.96 5.34
C THR A 66 2.80 -7.03 5.60
N PRO A 67 2.02 -6.94 6.70
CA PRO A 67 0.93 -7.86 6.96
C PRO A 67 -0.10 -7.81 5.82
N ARG A 68 -0.33 -8.94 5.14
CA ARG A 68 -1.44 -9.05 4.19
C ARG A 68 -2.75 -8.81 4.93
N ALA A 69 -3.49 -7.76 4.58
CA ALA A 69 -4.82 -7.46 5.11
C ALA A 69 -5.90 -8.35 4.46
N ASP A 70 -5.61 -9.63 4.24
CA ASP A 70 -6.59 -10.58 3.72
C ASP A 70 -7.38 -11.21 4.89
N VAL A 71 -8.67 -11.49 4.66
CA VAL A 71 -9.58 -12.02 5.69
C VAL A 71 -9.10 -13.37 6.22
N ALA A 72 -8.40 -14.16 5.39
CA ALA A 72 -7.87 -15.47 5.76
C ALA A 72 -6.70 -15.35 6.75
N SER A 73 -5.81 -14.39 6.58
CA SER A 73 -4.65 -14.12 7.41
C SER A 73 -5.07 -13.52 8.76
N ILE A 74 -6.12 -12.70 8.76
CA ILE A 74 -6.75 -12.17 9.98
C ILE A 74 -7.33 -13.33 10.80
N LYS A 75 -8.09 -14.24 10.15
CA LYS A 75 -8.62 -15.45 10.81
C LYS A 75 -7.51 -16.35 11.33
N ALA A 76 -6.45 -16.58 10.56
CA ALA A 76 -5.31 -17.41 10.97
C ALA A 76 -4.57 -16.83 12.19
N ARG A 77 -4.40 -15.51 12.25
CA ARG A 77 -3.79 -14.82 13.41
C ARG A 77 -4.67 -14.91 14.66
N LEU A 78 -5.99 -14.74 14.52
CA LEU A 78 -6.94 -14.90 15.63
C LEU A 78 -6.95 -16.35 16.16
N ALA A 79 -6.88 -17.34 15.28
CA ALA A 79 -6.79 -18.75 15.66
C ALA A 79 -5.49 -19.04 16.44
N LYS A 80 -4.34 -18.53 15.97
CA LYS A 80 -3.04 -18.72 16.64
C LYS A 80 -2.99 -18.08 18.04
N LYS A 81 -3.67 -16.95 18.25
CA LYS A 81 -3.80 -16.29 19.56
C LYS A 81 -4.73 -17.02 20.55
N LYS A 82 -5.72 -17.77 20.06
CA LYS A 82 -6.62 -18.58 20.93
C LYS A 82 -6.00 -19.89 21.39
N ALA A 83 -4.97 -20.37 20.68
CA ALA A 83 -4.25 -21.60 20.98
C ALA A 83 -3.01 -21.40 21.88
N ALA A 84 -2.73 -20.15 22.26
CA ALA A 84 -1.67 -19.74 23.21
C ALA A 84 -2.34 -19.25 24.50
#